data_AF-A0A258EGG9-F1
#
_entry.id   AF-A0A258EGG9-F1
#
_cell.length_a   1.000
_cell.length_b   1.000
_cell.length_c   1.000
_cell.angle_alpha   90.00
_cell.angle_beta   90.00
_cell.angle_gamma   90.00
#
_symmetry.space_group_name_H-M   'P 1'
#
loop_
_entity.id
_entity.type
_entity.pdbx_description
1 polymer ?
#
loop_
_entity_poly.entity_id
_entity_poly.type
_entity_poly.pdbx_seq_one_letter_code
_entity_poly.pdbx_strand_id
1 'polypeptide(L)' 'DTADLRLEGLAGDQLLDACLFAGRDGLVTDLWSAGRHIVQHGRHIARAAVEARFRATLRRLRDSL' A
#
# COMPACT_ATOMS: atom_id res chain seq x y z
N ASP A 1 -9.16 1.54 8.74
CA ASP A 1 -9.41 1.23 10.16
C ASP A 1 -8.46 2.09 10.99
N THR A 2 -8.94 2.72 12.07
CA THR A 2 -8.10 3.55 12.97
C THR A 2 -7.62 2.78 14.20
N ALA A 3 -7.84 1.46 14.26
CA ALA A 3 -7.40 0.59 15.35
C ALA A 3 -5.89 0.32 15.39
N ASP A 4 -5.10 0.94 14.52
CA ASP A 4 -3.64 0.82 14.56
C ASP A 4 -3.10 1.45 15.85
N LEU A 5 -2.20 0.74 16.55
CA LEU A 5 -1.56 1.20 17.79
C LEU A 5 -0.97 2.61 17.66
N ARG A 6 -0.48 2.97 16.47
CA ARG A 6 0.12 4.30 16.20
C ARG A 6 -0.89 5.45 16.24
N LEU A 7 -2.19 5.14 16.18
CA LEU A 7 -3.28 6.11 16.18
C LEU A 7 -4.01 6.15 17.52
N GLU A 8 -3.59 5.34 18.50
CA GLU A 8 -4.23 5.27 19.80
C GLU A 8 -4.26 6.64 20.50
N GLY A 9 -5.45 7.02 20.97
CA GLY A 9 -5.68 8.32 21.64
C GLY A 9 -5.74 9.53 20.72
N LEU A 10 -5.54 9.37 19.40
CA LEU A 10 -5.70 10.46 18.44
C LEU A 10 -7.15 10.57 17.96
N ALA A 11 -7.60 11.81 17.73
CA ALA A 11 -8.95 12.09 17.27
C ALA A 11 -9.00 13.30 16.34
N GLY A 12 -10.08 13.40 15.55
CA GLY A 12 -10.28 14.51 14.61
C GLY A 12 -9.12 14.65 13.64
N ASP A 13 -8.67 15.88 13.43
CA ASP A 13 -7.60 16.20 12.47
C ASP A 13 -6.25 15.56 12.84
N GLN A 14 -6.03 15.24 14.12
CA GLN A 14 -4.80 14.58 14.56
C GLN A 14 -4.64 13.17 13.95
N LEU A 15 -5.75 12.50 13.58
CA LEU A 15 -5.69 11.24 12.84
C LEU A 15 -5.13 11.43 11.43
N LEU A 16 -5.48 12.53 10.76
CA LEU A 16 -4.99 12.86 9.43
C LEU A 16 -3.52 13.26 9.50
N ASP A 17 -3.15 14.10 10.48
CA ASP A 17 -1.76 14.47 10.71
C ASP A 17 -0.90 13.24 11.00
N ALA A 18 -1.37 12.34 11.86
CA ALA A 18 -0.67 11.09 12.12
C ALA A 18 -0.60 10.20 10.88
N CYS A 19 -1.65 10.08 10.08
CA CYS A 19 -1.62 9.31 8.84
C CYS A 19 -0.61 9.87 7.82
N LEU A 20 -0.46 11.20 7.74
CA LEU A 20 0.39 11.88 6.77
C LEU A 20 1.86 11.94 7.20
N PHE A 21 2.12 12.22 8.48
CA PHE A 21 3.46 12.53 8.98
C PHE A 21 4.09 11.41 9.81
N ALA A 22 3.29 10.65 10.57
CA ALA A 22 3.75 9.54 11.40
C ALA A 22 3.41 8.16 10.80
N GLY A 23 2.52 8.15 9.81
CA GLY A 23 1.98 6.98 9.16
C GLY A 23 3.00 6.37 8.21
N ARG A 24 3.67 5.32 8.65
CA ARG A 24 4.44 4.46 7.75
C ARG A 24 3.49 3.56 6.94
N ASP A 25 4.04 2.87 5.95
CA ASP A 25 3.36 1.83 5.17
C ASP A 25 2.39 0.97 6.00
N GLY A 26 1.24 0.68 5.41
CA GLY A 26 0.26 -0.26 5.98
C GLY A 26 -0.92 0.36 6.73
N LEU A 27 -0.98 1.68 6.95
CA LEU A 27 -2.19 2.32 7.47
C LEU A 27 -3.36 2.28 6.46
N VAL A 28 -3.04 2.39 5.17
CA VAL A 28 -4.03 2.22 4.10
C VAL A 28 -4.07 0.77 3.68
N THR A 29 -5.14 0.08 4.06
CA THR A 29 -5.37 -1.34 3.77
C THR A 29 -6.21 -1.56 2.53
N ASP A 30 -7.14 -0.66 2.22
CA ASP A 30 -8.15 -0.90 1.19
C ASP A 30 -8.26 0.33 0.28
N LEU A 31 -8.30 0.09 -1.04
CA LEU A 31 -8.33 1.15 -2.05
C LEU A 31 -9.33 0.81 -3.15
N TRP A 32 -10.22 1.76 -3.46
CA TRP A 32 -11.13 1.68 -4.60
C TRP A 32 -10.70 2.62 -5.71
N SER A 33 -10.84 2.16 -6.96
CA SER A 33 -10.64 2.99 -8.15
C SER A 33 -11.72 2.67 -9.17
N ALA A 34 -12.42 3.70 -9.65
CA ALA A 34 -13.56 3.56 -10.56
C ALA A 34 -14.57 2.48 -10.10
N GLY A 35 -14.91 2.50 -8.80
CA GLY A 35 -15.85 1.57 -8.16
C GLY A 35 -15.33 0.16 -7.89
N ARG A 36 -14.10 -0.17 -8.27
CA ARG A 36 -13.51 -1.51 -8.06
C ARG A 36 -12.60 -1.52 -6.84
N HIS A 37 -12.66 -2.57 -6.02
CA HIS A 37 -11.80 -2.75 -4.86
C HIS A 37 -10.41 -3.30 -5.29
N ILE A 38 -9.45 -2.42 -5.50
CA ILE A 38 -8.16 -2.69 -6.16
C ILE A 38 -7.08 -3.15 -5.18
N VAL A 39 -6.98 -2.52 -4.01
CA VAL A 39 -6.12 -2.99 -2.91
C VAL A 39 -7.04 -3.52 -1.84
N GLN A 40 -6.78 -4.74 -1.38
CA GLN A 40 -7.56 -5.40 -0.35
C GLN A 40 -6.58 -5.86 0.72
N HIS A 41 -6.79 -5.43 1.97
CA HIS A 41 -5.99 -5.86 3.12
C HIS A 41 -4.47 -5.62 2.92
N GLY A 42 -4.13 -4.45 2.37
CA GLY A 42 -2.77 -4.01 2.06
C GLY A 42 -2.18 -4.62 0.79
N ARG A 43 -2.96 -5.40 0.01
CA ARG A 43 -2.46 -6.11 -1.16
C ARG A 43 -3.23 -5.77 -2.43
N HIS A 44 -2.52 -5.26 -3.44
CA HIS A 44 -3.08 -5.04 -4.78
C HIS A 44 -3.51 -6.37 -5.41
N ILE A 45 -4.72 -6.44 -5.99
CA ILE A 45 -5.31 -7.67 -6.57
C ILE A 45 -4.42 -8.33 -7.63
N ALA A 46 -3.72 -7.54 -8.44
CA ALA A 46 -2.82 -8.02 -9.49
C ALA A 46 -1.34 -8.14 -9.06
N ARG A 47 -1.03 -8.05 -7.76
CA ARG A 47 0.36 -7.95 -7.27
C ARG A 47 1.25 -9.07 -7.80
N ALA A 48 0.80 -10.33 -7.76
CA ALA A 48 1.61 -11.47 -8.17
C ALA A 48 2.03 -11.38 -9.65
N ALA A 49 1.10 -11.03 -10.54
CA ALA A 49 1.36 -10.90 -11.98
C ALA A 49 2.33 -9.74 -12.28
N VAL A 50 2.12 -8.58 -11.63
CA VAL A 50 3.01 -7.41 -11.77
C VAL A 50 4.42 -7.74 -11.28
N GLU A 51 4.54 -8.39 -10.13
CA GLU A 51 5.80 -8.78 -9.50
C GLU A 51 6.59 -9.77 -10.38
N ALA A 52 5.91 -10.78 -10.94
CA ALA A 52 6.53 -11.73 -11.85
C ALA A 52 7.07 -11.04 -13.12
N ARG A 53 6.28 -10.18 -13.75
CA ARG A 53 6.70 -9.41 -14.93
C ARG A 53 7.87 -8.49 -14.63
N PHE A 54 7.82 -7.80 -13.50
CA PHE A 54 8.91 -6.93 -13.06
C PHE A 54 10.23 -7.69 -12.90
N ARG A 55 10.21 -8.84 -12.21
CA ARG A 55 11.39 -9.70 -12.04
C ARG A 55 11.95 -10.18 -13.38
N ALA A 56 11.08 -10.62 -14.30
CA ALA A 56 11.51 -11.06 -15.62
C ALA A 56 12.22 -9.95 -16.39
N THR A 57 11.66 -8.74 -16.37
CA THR A 57 12.28 -7.56 -17.00
C THR A 57 13.64 -7.24 -16.39
N LEU A 58 13.75 -7.22 -15.05
CA LEU A 58 15.02 -6.93 -14.38
C LEU A 58 16.12 -7.95 -14.69
N ARG A 59 15.76 -9.24 -14.79
CA ARG A 59 16.71 -10.30 -15.19
C ARG A 59 17.26 -10.02 -16.59
N ARG A 60 16.35 -9.81 -17.56
CA ARG A 60 16.74 -9.52 -18.95
C ARG A 60 17.67 -8.31 -19.06
N LEU A 61 17.38 -7.24 -18.31
CA LEU A 61 18.22 -6.03 -18.33
C LEU A 61 19.60 -6.26 -17.73
N ARG A 62 19.69 -7.11 -16.70
CA ARG A 62 20.95 -7.46 -16.06
C ARG A 62 21.81 -8.38 -16.93
N ASP A 63 21.19 -9.29 -17.66
CA ASP A 63 21.88 -10.20 -18.57
C ASP A 63 22.41 -9.48 -19.83
N SER A 64 21.93 -8.25 -20.11
CA SER A 64 22.39 -7.41 -21.22
C SER A 64 23.47 -6.39 -20.84
N LEU A 65 23.95 -6.39 -19.60
CA LEU A 65 25.07 -5.60 -19.09
C LEU A 65 26.33 -6.47 -19.03
#